data_AF-A0AB73A9C4-F1
#
_entry.id   AF-A0AB73A9C4-F1
#
_cell.length_a   1.000
_cell.length_b   1.000
_cell.length_c   1.000
_cell.angle_alpha   90.00
_cell.angle_beta   90.00
_cell.angle_gamma   90.00
#
_symmetry.space_group_name_H-M   'P 1'
#
loop_
_entity.id
_entity.type
_entity.pdbx_description
1 polymer ?
#
loop_
_entity_poly.entity_id
_entity_poly.type
_entity_poly.pdbx_seq_one_letter_code
_entity_poly.pdbx_strand_id
1 'polypeptide(L)' 'MNVPIFRGYLKGKSALMIFDKQANLKYNFGNRHFWSEKYYVRLVGLNEGTLRKYI' A
#
# COMPACT_ATOMS: atom_id res chain seq x y z
N MET A 1 -11.41 16.81 -3.57
CA MET A 1 -10.69 15.88 -2.66
C MET A 1 -9.42 15.42 -3.37
N ASN A 2 -8.24 15.75 -2.86
CA ASN A 2 -6.98 15.54 -3.59
C ASN A 2 -6.55 14.07 -3.45
N VAL A 3 -6.53 13.33 -4.57
CA VAL A 3 -6.27 11.88 -4.62
C VAL A 3 -4.96 11.42 -3.94
N PRO A 4 -3.85 12.21 -3.91
CA PRO A 4 -2.62 11.83 -3.21
C PRO A 4 -2.77 11.72 -1.69
N ILE A 5 -3.54 12.62 -1.08
CA ILE A 5 -3.70 12.71 0.38
C ILE A 5 -4.50 11.51 0.90
N PHE A 6 -5.58 11.18 0.20
CA PHE A 6 -6.44 10.05 0.55
C PHE A 6 -5.69 8.71 0.50
N ARG A 7 -4.81 8.52 -0.50
CA ARG A 7 -3.98 7.32 -0.63
C ARG A 7 -2.96 7.18 0.49
N GLY A 8 -2.29 8.28 0.87
CA GLY A 8 -1.34 8.28 1.99
C GLY A 8 -2.02 7.89 3.31
N TYR A 9 -3.21 8.44 3.55
CA TYR A 9 -4.01 8.11 4.74
C TYR A 9 -4.40 6.62 4.79
N LEU A 10 -4.92 6.07 3.69
CA LEU A 10 -5.30 4.65 3.62
C LEU A 10 -4.12 3.71 3.85
N LYS A 11 -2.95 4.02 3.26
CA LYS A 11 -1.74 3.22 3.47
C LYS A 11 -1.28 3.25 4.93
N GLY A 12 -1.28 4.42 5.56
CA GLY A 12 -0.90 4.57 6.97
C GLY A 12 -1.84 3.82 7.91
N LYS A 13 -3.16 4.01 7.76
CA LYS A 13 -4.18 3.34 8.58
C LYS A 13 -4.15 1.82 8.42
N SER A 14 -4.06 1.31 7.19
CA SER A 14 -4.01 -0.14 6.94
C SER A 14 -2.75 -0.78 7.50
N ALA A 15 -1.58 -0.14 7.34
CA ALA A 15 -0.33 -0.63 7.93
C ALA A 15 -0.43 -0.73 9.46
N LEU A 16 -0.95 0.31 10.13
CA LEU A 16 -1.16 0.28 11.58
C LEU A 16 -2.09 -0.85 12.03
N MET A 17 -3.21 -1.05 11.32
CA MET A 17 -4.15 -2.13 11.62
C MET A 17 -3.53 -3.52 11.45
N ILE A 18 -2.67 -3.71 10.45
CA ILE A 18 -1.98 -5.00 10.23
C ILE A 18 -0.93 -5.23 11.31
N PHE A 19 -0.16 -4.21 11.68
CA PHE A 19 0.83 -4.30 12.77
C PHE A 19 0.21 -4.54 14.14
N ASP A 20 -0.99 -4.00 14.38
CA ASP A 20 -1.73 -4.21 15.62
C ASP A 20 -2.29 -5.63 15.73
N LYS A 21 -2.82 -6.18 14.61
CA LYS A 21 -3.39 -7.53 14.57
C LYS A 21 -2.35 -8.66 14.45
N GLN A 22 -1.20 -8.39 13.85
CA GLN A 22 -0.18 -9.40 13.57
C GLN A 22 1.17 -8.99 14.18
N ALA A 23 1.33 -9.27 15.48
CA ALA A 23 2.56 -8.99 16.23
C ALA A 23 3.83 -9.63 15.60
N ASN A 24 3.71 -10.77 14.93
CA ASN A 24 4.83 -11.42 14.23
C ASN A 24 5.37 -10.58 13.05
N LEU A 25 4.52 -9.81 12.37
CA LEU A 25 4.96 -8.95 11.27
C LEU A 25 5.69 -7.70 11.77
N LYS A 26 5.42 -7.26 12.99
CA LYS A 26 6.15 -6.15 13.64
C LYS A 26 7.64 -6.48 13.79
N TYR A 27 7.99 -7.75 13.98
CA TYR A 27 9.37 -8.22 14.13
C TYR A 27 10.09 -8.40 12.79
N ASN A 28 9.38 -8.92 11.76
CA ASN A 28 9.94 -9.11 10.42
C ASN A 28 10.06 -7.81 9.62
N PHE A 29 9.19 -6.83 9.87
CA PHE A 29 9.23 -5.51 9.22
C PHE A 29 9.75 -4.45 10.19
N GLY A 30 10.94 -4.67 10.76
CA GLY A 30 11.58 -3.78 11.76
C GLY A 30 11.67 -2.29 11.36
N ASN A 31 11.61 -1.96 10.07
CA ASN A 31 11.55 -0.59 9.54
C ASN A 31 10.11 -0.03 9.34
N ARG A 32 9.06 -0.75 9.75
CA ARG A 32 7.63 -0.39 9.63
C ARG A 32 7.14 -0.03 8.22
N HIS A 33 7.96 -0.23 7.18
CA HIS A 33 7.57 -0.11 5.78
C HIS A 33 6.87 -1.40 5.33
N PHE A 34 5.56 -1.46 5.56
CA PHE A 34 4.74 -2.62 5.18
C PHE A 34 4.45 -2.66 3.67
N TRP A 35 4.36 -1.51 3.02
CA TRP A 35 3.94 -1.38 1.63
C TRP A 35 5.06 -0.78 0.78
N SER A 36 5.16 -1.19 -0.49
CA SER A 36 6.09 -0.62 -1.49
C SER A 36 5.93 0.90 -1.63
N GLU A 37 7.04 1.60 -1.88
CA GLU A 37 7.09 3.06 -2.07
C GLU A 37 6.46 3.52 -3.39
N LYS A 38 6.44 2.65 -4.40
CA LYS A 38 5.85 2.93 -5.70
C LYS A 38 4.35 2.60 -5.68
N TYR A 39 3.54 3.53 -6.19
CA TYR A 39 2.12 3.29 -6.43
C TYR A 39 1.80 3.52 -7.89
N TYR A 40 1.08 2.56 -8.47
CA TYR A 40 0.42 2.74 -9.74
C TYR A 40 -1.06 3.06 -9.49
N VAL A 41 -1.50 4.25 -9.90
CA VAL A 41 -2.90 4.66 -9.80
C VAL A 41 -3.46 4.65 -11.21
N ARG A 42 -4.44 3.80 -11.45
CA ARG A 42 -5.10 3.66 -12.73
C ARG A 42 -6.52 4.21 -12.65
N LEU A 43 -6.93 4.96 -13.67
CA LEU A 43 -8.33 5.31 -13.87
C LEU A 43 -9.07 4.06 -14.36
N VAL A 44 -10.28 3.82 -13.85
CA VAL A 44 -11.07 2.61 -14.14
C VAL A 44 -11.21 2.43 -15.66
N GLY A 45 -10.62 1.36 -16.24
CA GLY A 45 -10.78 1.06 -17.67
C GLY A 45 -9.55 0.57 -18.46
N LEU A 46 -8.51 -0.02 -17.84
CA LEU A 46 -7.37 -0.53 -18.61
C LEU A 46 -6.94 -1.96 -18.19
N ASN A 47 -6.31 -2.66 -19.16
CA ASN A 47 -5.94 -4.09 -19.21
C ASN A 47 -4.91 -4.59 -18.16
N GLU A 48 -5.18 -5.77 -17.59
CA GLU A 48 -4.33 -6.49 -16.61
C GLU A 48 -2.87 -6.67 -17.06
N GLY A 49 -2.62 -6.82 -18.37
CA GLY A 49 -1.26 -7.02 -18.91
C GLY A 49 -0.29 -5.87 -18.62
N THR A 50 -0.77 -4.64 -18.47
CA THR A 50 0.09 -3.51 -18.07
C THR A 50 0.42 -3.58 -16.59
N LEU A 51 -0.51 -3.99 -15.73
CA LEU A 51 -0.29 -4.08 -14.28
C LEU A 51 0.83 -5.07 -13.96
N ARG A 52 0.87 -6.21 -14.69
CA ARG A 52 1.91 -7.23 -14.52
C ARG A 52 3.32 -6.76 -14.88
N LYS A 53 3.47 -5.71 -15.70
CA LYS A 53 4.78 -5.10 -16.01
C LYS A 53 5.24 -4.10 -14.94
N TYR A 54 4.34 -3.64 -14.07
CA TYR A 54 4.60 -2.61 -13.06
C TYR A 54 4.81 -3.16 -11.65
N ILE A 55 4.34 -4.38 -11.38
CA ILE A 55 4.61 -5.15 -10.15
C ILE A 55 6.00 -5.74 -10.24
#